data_AF-A0A227J1K1-F1
#
_entry.id   AF-A0A227J1K1-F1
#
_cell.length_a   1.000
_cell.length_b   1.000
_cell.length_c   1.000
_cell.angle_alpha   90.00
_cell.angle_beta   90.00
_cell.angle_gamma   90.00
#
_symmetry.space_group_name_H-M   'P 1'
#
loop_
_entity.id
_entity.type
_entity.pdbx_description
1 polymer ?
#
loop_
_entity_poly.entity_id
_entity_poly.type
_entity_poly.pdbx_seq_one_letter_code
_entity_poly.pdbx_strand_id
1 'polypeptide(L)' 'MAIYLTELDSTFNFPSPYEALSDPNGLLAFGGDLDPHRILSGYYQGIFP' A
#
# COMPACT_ATOMS: atom_id res chain seq x y z
N MET A 1 9.92 14.88 -11.97
CA MET A 1 8.86 13.95 -12.39
C MET A 1 7.88 13.84 -11.22
N ALA A 2 6.57 13.89 -11.45
CA ALA A 2 5.60 13.60 -10.39
C ALA A 2 5.35 12.08 -10.37
N ILE A 3 5.30 11.49 -9.18
CA ILE A 3 4.92 10.10 -8.96
C ILE A 3 3.43 10.10 -8.58
N TYR A 4 2.63 9.28 -9.23
CA TYR A 4 1.24 9.05 -8.85
C TYR A 4 1.18 7.78 -8.01
N LEU A 5 0.67 7.90 -6.79
CA LEU A 5 0.58 6.81 -5.83
C LEU A 5 -0.81 6.82 -5.20
N THR A 6 -1.34 5.65 -4.86
CA THR A 6 -2.65 5.54 -4.21
C THR A 6 -2.57 6.01 -2.76
N GLU A 7 -3.46 6.92 -2.36
CA GLU A 7 -3.67 7.25 -0.95
C GLU A 7 -4.63 6.24 -0.33
N LEU A 8 -4.25 5.62 0.78
CA LEU A 8 -5.08 4.66 1.49
C LEU A 8 -6.23 5.39 2.18
N ASP A 9 -7.45 4.89 1.95
CA ASP A 9 -8.66 5.40 2.58
C ASP A 9 -8.93 4.74 3.96
N SER A 10 -10.11 4.99 4.52
CA SER A 10 -10.54 4.40 5.79
C SER A 10 -10.85 2.90 5.71
N THR A 11 -10.76 2.28 4.53
CA THR A 11 -10.87 0.83 4.38
C THR A 11 -9.51 0.15 4.59
N PHE A 12 -9.51 -1.13 4.92
CA PHE A 12 -8.29 -1.93 5.07
C PHE A 12 -7.85 -2.59 3.75
N ASN A 13 -8.30 -2.06 2.61
CA ASN A 13 -7.94 -2.57 1.29
C ASN A 13 -6.61 -1.97 0.84
N PHE A 14 -5.88 -2.75 0.06
CA PHE A 14 -4.66 -2.30 -0.60
C PHE A 14 -4.82 -2.43 -2.12
N PRO A 15 -4.09 -1.61 -2.91
CA PRO A 15 -3.91 -1.87 -4.33
C PRO A 15 -3.22 -3.22 -4.55
N SER A 16 -3.36 -3.77 -5.75
CA SER A 16 -2.66 -5.01 -6.12
C SER A 16 -1.15 -4.80 -6.06
N PRO A 17 -0.35 -5.70 -5.43
CA PRO A 17 1.11 -5.59 -5.42
C PRO A 17 1.75 -5.52 -6.82
N TYR A 18 1.06 -6.01 -7.86
CA TYR A 18 1.50 -5.91 -9.25
C TYR A 18 1.43 -4.50 -9.84
N GLU A 19 0.78 -3.56 -9.15
CA GLU A 19 0.73 -2.13 -9.51
C GLU A 19 1.86 -1.33 -8.86
N ALA A 20 2.71 -1.97 -8.04
CA ALA A 20 3.84 -1.31 -7.39
C ALA A 20 4.83 -0.75 -8.42
N LEU A 21 5.43 0.39 -8.06
CA LEU A 21 6.44 1.04 -8.89
C LEU A 21 7.70 0.18 -9.00
N SER A 22 8.34 0.24 -10.17
CA SER A 22 9.65 -0.38 -10.39
C SER A 22 10.79 0.46 -9.80
N ASP A 23 10.63 1.79 -9.78
CA ASP A 23 11.55 2.74 -9.15
C ASP A 23 10.74 3.92 -8.53
N PRO A 24 10.74 4.08 -7.20
CA PRO A 24 11.37 3.19 -6.21
C PRO A 24 10.68 1.81 -6.16
N ASN A 25 11.49 0.74 -6.11
CA ASN A 25 11.01 -0.64 -6.19
C ASN A 25 10.03 -0.97 -5.05
N GLY A 26 8.84 -1.42 -5.42
CA GLY A 26 7.83 -1.91 -4.47
C GLY A 26 6.97 -0.81 -3.84
N LEU A 27 7.20 0.47 -4.16
CA LEU A 27 6.37 1.55 -3.63
C LEU A 27 4.96 1.46 -4.25
N LEU A 28 3.94 1.33 -3.39
CA LEU A 28 2.58 0.96 -3.81
C LEU A 28 1.51 1.96 -3.38
N ALA A 29 1.57 2.43 -2.14
CA ALA A 29 0.56 3.32 -1.55
C ALA A 29 1.18 4.20 -0.46
N PHE A 30 0.46 5.24 -0.05
CA PHE A 30 0.80 6.07 1.12
C PHE A 30 -0.45 6.43 1.92
N GLY A 31 -0.27 6.97 3.12
CA GLY A 31 -1.37 7.36 4.01
C GLY A 31 -1.91 6.19 4.85
N GLY A 32 -3.14 6.30 5.32
CA GLY A 32 -3.74 5.34 6.25
C GLY A 32 -3.23 5.46 7.69
N ASP A 33 -3.29 4.36 8.42
CA ASP A 33 -2.94 4.24 9.84
C ASP A 33 -2.19 2.93 10.13
N LEU A 34 -1.87 2.66 11.40
CA LEU A 34 -1.26 1.40 11.84
C LEU A 34 -2.27 0.54 12.61
N ASP A 35 -3.55 0.58 12.25
CA ASP A 35 -4.54 -0.31 12.85
C ASP A 35 -4.14 -1.78 12.60
N PRO A 36 -4.19 -2.66 13.61
CA PRO A 36 -3.80 -4.06 13.45
C PRO A 36 -4.50 -4.77 12.28
N HIS A 37 -5.75 -4.43 11.97
CA HIS A 37 -6.46 -5.04 10.84
C HIS A 37 -5.88 -4.62 9.49
N ARG A 38 -5.45 -3.36 9.34
CA ARG A 38 -4.76 -2.89 8.14
C ARG A 38 -3.43 -3.60 7.97
N ILE A 39 -2.66 -3.70 9.05
CA ILE A 39 -1.35 -4.37 9.04
C ILE A 39 -1.52 -5.85 8.64
N LEU A 40 -2.45 -6.58 9.28
CA LEU A 40 -2.75 -7.96 8.92
C LEU A 40 -3.22 -8.11 7.47
N SER A 41 -4.10 -7.22 6.99
CA SER A 41 -4.57 -7.20 5.60
C SER A 41 -3.44 -7.01 4.59
N GLY A 42 -2.49 -6.12 4.89
CA GLY A 42 -1.29 -5.91 4.08
C GLY A 42 -0.43 -7.16 4.04
N TYR A 43 -0.10 -7.73 5.20
CA TYR A 43 0.72 -8.94 5.28
C TYR A 43 0.11 -10.13 4.53
N TYR A 44 -1.21 -10.32 4.58
CA TYR A 44 -1.88 -11.37 3.80
C TYR A 44 -1.73 -11.20 2.28
N GLN A 45 -1.46 -9.98 1.82
CA GLN A 45 -1.26 -9.64 0.40
C GLN A 45 0.22 -9.46 0.04
N GLY A 46 1.15 -9.69 0.98
CA GLY A 46 2.58 -9.46 0.76
C GLY A 46 2.99 -7.98 0.78
N ILE A 47 2.19 -7.12 1.40
CA ILE A 47 2.43 -5.68 1.53
C ILE A 47 2.83 -5.37 2.98
N PHE A 48 3.81 -4.50 3.15
CA PHE A 48 4.28 -4.03 4.46
C PHE A 48 4.44 -2.50 4.44
N PRO A 49 4.19 -1.80 5.55
CA PRO A 49 4.41 -0.36 5.67
C PRO A 49 5.90 0.00 5.63
#